data_AF-A0A2D5MTC6-F1
#
_entry.id   AF-A0A2D5MTC6-F1
#
_cell.length_a   1.000
_cell.length_b   1.000
_cell.length_c   1.000
_cell.angle_alpha   90.00
_cell.angle_beta   90.00
_cell.angle_gamma   90.00
#
_symmetry.space_group_name_H-M   'P 1'
#
loop_
_entity.id
_entity.type
_entity.pdbx_description
1 polymer ?
#
loop_
_entity_poly.entity_id
_entity_poly.type
_entity_poly.pdbx_seq_one_letter_code
_entity_poly.pdbx_strand_id
1 'polypeptide(L)'
;MINIEDFCDKLEGFYDNWYQAAGNPAKYAHIKLIWERIGQLEFKSKQWYQYLGEENPYRYRWHRIQDDSNQIVVENWSPDWKERNKCCDMIFKPNGIFYKGSVATNKCIINGGELKSVVEFNGEVYKSRDQGWKNDKVIWGSNVIYEFQKSEGPICV
;
A
#
# COMPACT_ATOMS: atom_id res chain seq x y z
N MET A 1 -16.54 4.47 -16.50
CA MET A 1 -15.07 4.52 -16.63
C MET A 1 -14.51 4.90 -15.29
N ILE A 2 -13.42 4.26 -14.88
CA ILE A 2 -12.72 4.66 -13.66
C ILE A 2 -12.01 5.98 -13.94
N ASN A 3 -12.08 6.93 -13.01
CA ASN A 3 -11.32 8.17 -13.14
C ASN A 3 -9.92 7.96 -12.55
N ILE A 4 -8.91 7.80 -13.42
CA ILE A 4 -7.52 7.57 -13.01
C ILE A 4 -6.92 8.79 -12.29
N GLU A 5 -7.32 10.01 -12.62
CA GLU A 5 -6.85 11.22 -11.94
C GLU A 5 -7.36 11.24 -10.50
N ASP A 6 -8.66 11.00 -10.30
CA ASP A 6 -9.27 10.88 -8.97
C ASP A 6 -8.60 9.76 -8.13
N PHE A 7 -8.28 8.62 -8.74
CA PHE A 7 -7.52 7.55 -8.07
C PHE A 7 -6.15 8.04 -7.59
N CYS A 8 -5.39 8.68 -8.48
CA CYS A 8 -4.07 9.17 -8.16
C CYS A 8 -4.11 10.25 -7.06
N ASP A 9 -5.05 11.19 -7.13
CA ASP A 9 -5.20 12.28 -6.16
C ASP A 9 -5.59 11.76 -4.78
N LYS A 10 -6.45 10.73 -4.75
CA LYS A 10 -6.80 10.04 -3.51
C LYS A 10 -5.67 9.17 -2.98
N LEU A 11 -4.82 8.61 -3.83
CA LEU A 11 -3.70 7.76 -3.40
C LEU A 11 -2.56 8.59 -2.81
N GLU A 12 -2.22 9.71 -3.47
CA GLU A 12 -1.14 10.60 -3.09
C GLU A 12 -1.23 11.07 -1.63
N GLY A 13 -0.10 11.20 -0.94
CA GLY A 13 -0.02 11.86 0.35
C GLY A 13 0.68 11.04 1.44
N PHE A 14 0.69 11.62 2.64
CA PHE A 14 1.25 11.02 3.84
C PHE A 14 0.14 10.40 4.68
N TYR A 15 0.40 9.21 5.23
CA TYR A 15 -0.55 8.39 5.95
C TYR A 15 0.06 7.87 7.25
N ASP A 16 -0.70 7.97 8.34
CA ASP A 16 -0.25 7.68 9.69
C ASP A 16 -1.30 6.87 10.46
N ASN A 17 -0.89 5.74 11.06
CA ASN A 17 -1.79 4.93 11.89
C ASN A 17 -1.74 5.28 13.38
N TRP A 18 -1.25 6.46 13.76
CA TRP A 18 -1.08 6.89 15.16
C TRP A 18 -2.29 6.56 16.04
N TYR A 19 -3.51 6.91 15.63
CA TYR A 19 -4.71 6.65 16.44
C TYR A 19 -4.94 5.15 16.69
N GLN A 20 -4.67 4.29 15.70
CA GLN A 20 -4.76 2.85 15.85
C GLN A 20 -3.65 2.31 16.77
N ALA A 21 -2.41 2.76 16.56
CA ALA A 21 -1.25 2.36 17.36
C ALA A 21 -1.39 2.79 18.82
N ALA A 22 -1.73 4.05 19.09
CA ALA A 22 -1.93 4.56 20.43
C ALA A 22 -3.14 3.93 21.13
N GLY A 23 -4.19 3.58 20.40
CA GLY A 23 -5.37 2.91 20.94
C GLY A 23 -5.12 1.46 21.39
N ASN A 24 -4.15 0.76 20.79
CA ASN A 24 -3.74 -0.58 21.22
C ASN A 24 -2.26 -0.87 20.86
N PRO A 25 -1.30 -0.32 21.64
CA PRO A 25 0.12 -0.31 21.27
C PRO A 25 0.79 -1.68 21.34
N ALA A 26 0.23 -2.61 22.11
CA ALA A 26 0.70 -4.00 22.14
C ALA A 26 0.35 -4.78 20.86
N LYS A 27 -0.62 -4.29 20.08
CA LYS A 27 -1.15 -4.98 18.90
C LYS A 27 -0.71 -4.35 17.58
N TYR A 28 -0.60 -3.02 17.54
CA TYR A 28 -0.30 -2.28 16.32
C TYR A 28 0.99 -1.49 16.48
N ALA A 29 1.96 -1.76 15.60
CA ALA A 29 3.10 -0.88 15.48
C ALA A 29 2.68 0.47 14.92
N HIS A 30 3.36 1.55 15.34
CA HIS A 30 3.22 2.86 14.72
C HIS A 30 4.01 2.88 13.42
N ILE A 31 3.29 3.00 12.30
CA ILE A 31 3.79 2.92 10.94
C ILE A 31 3.41 4.20 10.22
N LYS A 32 4.33 4.68 9.40
CA LYS A 32 4.08 5.74 8.43
C LYS A 32 4.09 5.15 7.02
N LEU A 33 3.28 5.74 6.15
CA LEU A 33 3.20 5.43 4.74
C LEU A 33 3.20 6.75 3.98
N ILE A 34 3.99 6.84 2.92
CA ILE A 34 3.91 7.95 1.96
C ILE A 34 3.72 7.41 0.56
N TRP A 35 2.86 8.06 -0.20
CA TRP A 35 2.72 7.95 -1.65
C TRP A 35 3.11 9.29 -2.26
N GLU A 36 4.34 9.40 -2.75
CA GLU A 36 4.89 10.61 -3.36
C GLU A 36 4.69 10.54 -4.87
N ARG A 37 3.97 11.51 -5.44
CA ARG A 37 3.84 11.63 -6.90
C ARG A 37 5.13 12.19 -7.49
N ILE A 38 5.68 11.50 -8.49
CA ILE A 38 6.92 11.88 -9.20
C ILE A 38 6.74 12.11 -10.70
N GLY A 39 5.52 11.88 -11.20
CA GLY A 39 5.08 12.14 -12.57
C GLY A 39 3.56 12.05 -12.64
N GLN A 40 2.96 12.27 -13.82
CA GLN A 40 1.49 12.30 -13.95
C GLN A 40 0.83 11.01 -13.42
N LEU A 41 1.41 9.85 -13.76
CA LEU A 41 0.95 8.52 -13.37
C LEU A 41 2.06 7.70 -12.70
N GLU A 42 3.02 8.38 -12.08
CA GLU A 42 4.21 7.76 -11.49
C GLU A 42 4.36 8.14 -10.02
N PHE A 43 4.61 7.16 -9.18
CA PHE A 43 4.67 7.31 -7.72
C PHE A 43 5.84 6.56 -7.11
N LYS A 44 6.31 7.06 -5.97
CA LYS A 44 7.13 6.31 -5.02
C LYS A 44 6.28 6.02 -3.78
N SER A 45 6.45 4.84 -3.20
CA SER A 45 5.89 4.50 -1.90
C SER A 45 6.97 4.10 -0.91
N LYS A 46 6.93 4.66 0.31
CA LYS A 46 7.74 4.22 1.44
C LYS A 46 6.84 3.84 2.61
N GLN A 47 7.22 2.80 3.34
CA GLN A 47 6.63 2.43 4.62
C GLN A 47 7.73 2.16 5.62
N TRP A 48 7.59 2.73 6.82
CA TRP A 48 8.57 2.60 7.89
C TRP A 48 7.90 2.56 9.25
N TYR A 49 8.58 1.92 10.21
CA TYR A 49 8.20 2.02 11.61
C TYR A 49 8.65 3.36 12.17
N GLN A 50 7.80 4.04 12.95
CA GLN A 50 8.12 5.38 13.46
C GLN A 50 9.47 5.41 14.19
N TYR A 51 9.75 4.41 15.02
CA TYR A 51 10.98 4.34 15.82
C TYR A 51 12.26 4.07 15.00
N LEU A 52 12.15 3.61 13.75
CA LEU A 52 13.31 3.41 12.86
C LEU A 52 13.60 4.62 11.97
N GLY A 53 12.62 5.52 11.81
CA GLY A 53 12.72 6.69 10.94
C GLY A 53 12.57 6.38 9.45
N GLU A 54 12.32 7.42 8.66
CA GLU A 54 12.05 7.32 7.21
C GLU A 54 13.25 6.76 6.42
N GLU A 55 14.47 7.02 6.89
CA GLU A 55 15.72 6.54 6.26
C GLU A 55 15.87 5.01 6.30
N ASN A 56 15.10 4.33 7.14
CA ASN A 56 15.12 2.87 7.28
C ASN A 56 13.76 2.25 6.92
N PRO A 57 13.25 2.44 5.68
CA PRO A 57 11.97 1.90 5.30
C PRO A 57 12.07 0.39 5.13
N TYR A 58 11.12 -0.35 5.70
CA TYR A 58 11.02 -1.78 5.47
C TYR A 58 10.43 -2.10 4.08
N ARG A 59 9.80 -1.11 3.44
CA ARG A 59 9.31 -1.21 2.06
C ARG A 59 9.51 0.11 1.34
N TYR A 60 10.19 0.04 0.19
CA TYR A 60 10.36 1.16 -0.73
C TYR A 60 10.18 0.67 -2.17
N ARG A 61 9.19 1.23 -2.89
CA ARG A 61 8.82 0.81 -4.24
C ARG A 61 8.47 1.99 -5.12
N TRP A 62 8.61 1.80 -6.42
CA TRP A 62 8.20 2.75 -7.44
C TRP A 62 7.03 2.15 -8.23
N HIS A 63 6.17 3.01 -8.75
CA HIS A 63 4.88 2.61 -9.28
C HIS A 63 4.51 3.39 -10.53
N ARG A 64 4.03 2.68 -11.55
CA ARG A 64 3.30 3.26 -12.68
C ARG A 64 1.85 2.86 -12.57
N ILE A 65 0.97 3.83 -12.80
CA ILE A 65 -0.49 3.61 -12.76
C ILE A 65 -0.97 3.53 -14.20
N GLN A 66 -1.67 2.45 -14.52
CA GLN A 66 -2.24 2.20 -15.84
C GLN A 66 -3.75 2.07 -15.72
N ASP A 67 -4.48 2.71 -16.62
CA ASP A 67 -5.91 2.48 -16.79
C ASP A 67 -6.10 1.27 -17.72
N ASP A 68 -6.87 0.29 -17.25
CA ASP A 68 -7.26 -0.91 -17.98
C ASP A 68 -8.79 -1.03 -18.01
N SER A 69 -9.45 -0.01 -18.59
CA SER A 69 -10.89 0.16 -18.87
C SER A 69 -11.86 0.01 -17.69
N ASN A 70 -11.81 -1.14 -17.00
CA ASN A 70 -12.64 -1.55 -15.87
C ASN A 70 -11.84 -1.71 -14.57
N GLN A 71 -10.53 -1.48 -14.60
CA GLN A 71 -9.66 -1.56 -13.43
C GLN A 71 -8.43 -0.66 -13.59
N ILE A 72 -7.82 -0.32 -12.46
CA ILE A 72 -6.53 0.38 -12.43
C ILE A 72 -5.45 -0.64 -12.06
N VAL A 73 -4.38 -0.69 -12.84
CA VAL A 73 -3.20 -1.50 -12.53
C VAL A 73 -2.12 -0.60 -11.95
N VAL A 74 -1.67 -0.92 -10.74
CA VAL A 74 -0.51 -0.29 -10.11
C VAL A 74 0.67 -1.24 -10.24
N GLU A 75 1.58 -0.90 -11.16
CA GLU A 75 2.77 -1.67 -11.41
C GLU A 75 3.75 -1.59 -10.23
N ASN A 76 4.42 -2.70 -9.91
CA ASN A 76 5.36 -2.76 -8.78
C ASN A 76 6.80 -2.82 -9.28
N TRP A 77 7.53 -1.73 -9.13
CA TRP A 77 8.92 -1.61 -9.56
C TRP A 77 9.87 -1.51 -8.36
N SER A 78 11.05 -2.10 -8.52
CA SER A 78 12.22 -1.73 -7.71
C SER A 78 12.62 -0.27 -8.01
N PRO A 79 13.29 0.42 -7.07
CA PRO A 79 13.72 1.80 -7.26
C PRO A 79 14.51 2.04 -8.55
N ASP A 80 14.39 3.26 -9.08
CA ASP A 80 14.99 3.71 -10.35
C ASP A 80 14.53 2.89 -11.57
N TRP A 81 13.30 2.36 -11.52
CA TRP A 81 12.71 1.55 -12.60
C TRP A 81 13.54 0.32 -13.01
N LYS A 82 14.42 -0.18 -12.13
CA LYS A 82 15.38 -1.25 -12.46
C LYS A 82 14.71 -2.56 -12.87
N GLU A 83 13.66 -2.95 -12.16
CA GLU A 83 12.96 -4.22 -12.40
C GLU A 83 11.49 -4.10 -12.02
N ARG A 84 10.61 -4.60 -12.90
CA ARG A 84 9.17 -4.74 -12.63
C ARG A 84 8.86 -6.14 -12.13
N ASN A 85 8.26 -6.23 -10.95
CA ASN A 85 7.69 -7.46 -10.45
C ASN A 85 6.23 -7.60 -10.86
N LYS A 86 6.01 -8.03 -12.11
CA LYS A 86 4.67 -8.22 -12.71
C LYS A 86 3.76 -9.10 -11.87
N CYS A 87 4.31 -10.08 -11.15
CA CYS A 87 3.53 -10.97 -10.31
C CYS A 87 2.92 -10.24 -9.11
N CYS A 88 3.55 -9.15 -8.66
CA CYS A 88 3.16 -8.34 -7.50
C CYS A 88 2.51 -7.00 -7.87
N ASP A 89 2.12 -6.82 -9.14
CA ASP A 89 1.27 -5.69 -9.53
C ASP A 89 -0.07 -5.78 -8.78
N MET A 90 -0.67 -4.63 -8.49
CA MET A 90 -1.95 -4.55 -7.79
C MET A 90 -3.04 -4.12 -8.77
N ILE A 91 -4.22 -4.71 -8.65
CA ILE A 91 -5.43 -4.33 -9.39
C ILE A 91 -6.36 -3.62 -8.43
N PHE A 92 -6.81 -2.43 -8.79
CA PHE A 92 -7.77 -1.62 -8.05
C PHE A 92 -9.07 -1.43 -8.82
N LYS A 93 -10.17 -1.45 -8.08
CA LYS A 93 -11.52 -1.18 -8.60
C LYS A 93 -12.29 -0.25 -7.66
N PRO A 94 -13.19 0.61 -8.16
CA PRO A 94 -14.11 1.37 -7.32
C PRO A 94 -14.97 0.45 -6.46
N ASN A 95 -15.19 0.86 -5.22
CA ASN A 95 -16.02 0.18 -4.23
C ASN A 95 -16.73 1.25 -3.38
N GLY A 96 -17.85 1.78 -3.90
CA GLY A 96 -18.51 2.94 -3.30
C GLY A 96 -17.60 4.17 -3.34
N ILE A 97 -17.33 4.77 -2.16
CA ILE A 97 -16.41 5.91 -2.03
C ILE A 97 -14.93 5.51 -2.00
N PHE A 98 -14.63 4.22 -1.92
CA PHE A 98 -13.27 3.69 -1.82
C PHE A 98 -12.79 3.14 -3.17
N TYR A 99 -11.48 3.04 -3.32
CA TYR A 99 -10.82 2.11 -4.22
C TYR A 99 -10.35 0.90 -3.44
N LYS A 100 -10.68 -0.30 -3.94
CA LYS A 100 -10.26 -1.56 -3.33
C LYS A 100 -9.27 -2.28 -4.23
N GLY A 101 -8.11 -2.59 -3.66
CA GLY A 101 -6.97 -3.21 -4.32
C GLY A 101 -6.68 -4.61 -3.83
N SER A 102 -6.19 -5.45 -4.73
CA SER A 102 -5.62 -6.76 -4.43
C SER A 102 -4.52 -7.12 -5.42
N VAL A 103 -3.64 -8.05 -5.06
CA VAL A 103 -2.57 -8.52 -5.97
C VAL A 103 -3.20 -9.11 -7.24
N ALA A 104 -2.63 -8.76 -8.40
CA ALA A 104 -3.11 -9.18 -9.72
C ALA A 104 -3.05 -10.69 -9.94
N THR A 105 -2.11 -11.37 -9.26
CA THR A 105 -1.83 -12.79 -9.44
C THR A 105 -1.61 -13.48 -8.10
N ASN A 106 -1.80 -14.79 -8.07
CA ASN A 106 -1.37 -15.67 -6.99
C ASN A 106 0.12 -16.08 -7.10
N LYS A 107 0.90 -15.40 -7.94
CA LYS A 107 2.31 -15.71 -8.20
C LYS A 107 3.28 -14.74 -7.55
N CYS A 108 2.78 -13.73 -6.82
CA CYS A 108 3.63 -12.86 -6.03
C CYS A 108 4.16 -13.64 -4.82
N ILE A 109 5.41 -14.11 -4.89
CA ILE A 109 6.05 -14.82 -3.78
C ILE A 109 6.99 -13.87 -3.05
N ILE A 110 6.76 -13.68 -1.76
CA ILE A 110 7.61 -12.87 -0.87
C ILE A 110 7.92 -13.72 0.37
N ASN A 111 9.20 -13.78 0.75
CA ASN A 111 9.68 -14.56 1.91
C ASN A 111 9.12 -16.00 1.96
N GLY A 112 9.04 -16.65 0.79
CA GLY A 112 8.58 -18.03 0.64
C GLY A 112 7.07 -18.26 0.75
N GLY A 113 6.26 -17.19 0.77
CA GLY A 113 4.79 -17.26 0.80
C GLY A 113 4.15 -16.49 -0.35
N GLU A 114 2.99 -16.97 -0.80
CA GLU A 114 2.09 -16.27 -1.71
C GLU A 114 1.51 -15.03 -1.02
N LEU A 115 1.78 -13.85 -1.57
CA LEU A 115 1.24 -12.60 -1.07
C LEU A 115 -0.27 -12.55 -1.34
N LYS A 116 -1.04 -12.45 -0.26
CA LYS A 116 -2.42 -11.96 -0.28
C LYS A 116 -2.42 -10.57 0.35
N SER A 117 -2.55 -9.57 -0.50
CA SER A 117 -2.66 -8.16 -0.09
C SER A 117 -4.07 -7.66 -0.36
N VAL A 118 -4.62 -6.90 0.58
CA VAL A 118 -5.84 -6.11 0.39
C VAL A 118 -5.55 -4.69 0.81
N VAL A 119 -5.89 -3.76 -0.08
CA VAL A 119 -5.80 -2.32 0.18
C VAL A 119 -7.16 -1.69 -0.05
N GLU A 120 -7.55 -0.73 0.78
CA GLU A 120 -8.75 0.07 0.56
C GLU A 120 -8.51 1.52 0.95
N PHE A 121 -8.81 2.49 0.08
CA PHE A 121 -8.57 3.90 0.38
C PHE A 121 -9.56 4.81 -0.35
N ASN A 122 -9.80 6.01 0.20
CA ASN A 122 -10.74 6.99 -0.36
C ASN A 122 -10.16 8.42 -0.45
N GLY A 123 -8.89 8.61 -0.13
CA GLY A 123 -8.26 9.94 -0.05
C GLY A 123 -8.27 10.58 1.34
N GLU A 124 -8.88 9.93 2.33
CA GLU A 124 -8.85 10.37 3.74
C GLU A 124 -8.28 9.27 4.64
N VAL A 125 -8.64 8.02 4.33
CA VAL A 125 -8.20 6.82 5.04
C VAL A 125 -7.55 5.87 4.06
N TYR A 126 -6.48 5.21 4.51
CA TYR A 126 -5.84 4.11 3.82
C TYR A 126 -5.85 2.87 4.71
N LYS A 127 -6.34 1.75 4.20
CA LYS A 127 -6.41 0.48 4.91
C LYS A 127 -5.56 -0.54 4.18
N SER A 128 -4.76 -1.30 4.92
CA SER A 128 -3.93 -2.35 4.34
C SER A 128 -3.89 -3.59 5.21
N ARG A 129 -3.82 -4.75 4.55
CA ARG A 129 -3.40 -6.00 5.15
C ARG A 129 -2.61 -6.82 4.14
N ASP A 130 -1.37 -7.13 4.52
CA ASP A 130 -0.47 -7.98 3.75
C ASP A 130 -0.20 -9.29 4.50
N GLN A 131 -0.31 -10.41 3.79
CA GLN A 131 -0.09 -11.74 4.35
C GLN A 131 0.66 -12.63 3.37
N GLY A 132 1.58 -13.44 3.89
CA GLY A 132 2.21 -14.53 3.13
C GLY A 132 1.56 -15.85 3.46
N TRP A 133 1.14 -16.57 2.43
CA TRP A 133 0.47 -17.87 2.57
C TRP A 133 1.34 -18.99 2.02
N LYS A 134 1.37 -20.12 2.73
CA LYS A 134 1.98 -21.37 2.24
C LYS A 134 1.17 -22.54 2.79
N ASN A 135 0.71 -23.43 1.91
CA ASN A 135 -0.12 -24.59 2.27
C ASN A 135 -1.31 -24.19 3.17
N ASP A 136 -2.08 -23.20 2.74
CA ASP A 136 -3.26 -22.65 3.44
C ASP A 136 -3.01 -22.10 4.84
N LYS A 137 -1.75 -21.83 5.20
CA LYS A 137 -1.36 -21.20 6.47
C LYS A 137 -0.69 -19.86 6.22
N VAL A 138 -1.02 -18.88 7.06
CA VAL A 138 -0.30 -17.62 7.13
C VAL A 138 1.07 -17.88 7.77
N ILE A 139 2.15 -17.59 7.03
CA ILE A 139 3.53 -17.77 7.50
C ILE A 139 4.21 -16.46 7.88
N TRP A 140 3.70 -15.32 7.39
CA TRP A 140 4.10 -13.98 7.81
C TRP A 140 2.98 -12.98 7.54
N GLY A 141 3.09 -11.81 8.17
CA GLY A 141 2.02 -10.82 8.19
C GLY A 141 1.05 -11.07 9.35
N SER A 142 -0.01 -10.28 9.42
CA SER A 142 -0.98 -10.35 10.52
C SER A 142 -2.40 -10.46 9.99
N ASN A 143 -3.34 -10.93 10.82
CA ASN A 143 -4.75 -10.95 10.47
C ASN A 143 -5.43 -9.60 10.64
N VAL A 144 -4.72 -8.60 11.18
CA VAL A 144 -5.27 -7.29 11.46
C VAL A 144 -5.19 -6.40 10.22
N ILE A 145 -6.15 -5.48 10.09
CA ILE A 145 -6.10 -4.40 9.11
C ILE A 145 -5.39 -3.24 9.78
N TYR A 146 -4.34 -2.72 9.14
CA TYR A 146 -3.76 -1.45 9.50
C TYR A 146 -4.58 -0.33 8.88
N GLU A 147 -4.97 0.65 9.70
CA GLU A 147 -5.77 1.80 9.30
C GLU A 147 -4.97 3.08 9.51
N PHE A 148 -4.75 3.82 8.44
CA PHE A 148 -3.97 5.05 8.42
C PHE A 148 -4.87 6.22 8.06
N GLN A 149 -4.67 7.36 8.70
CA GLN A 149 -5.29 8.62 8.30
C GLN A 149 -4.33 9.42 7.42
N LYS A 150 -4.87 10.02 6.37
CA LYS A 150 -4.13 10.98 5.54
C LYS A 150 -3.94 12.28 6.31
N SER A 151 -2.75 12.85 6.22
CA SER A 151 -2.39 14.10 6.87
C SER A 151 -1.29 14.83 6.08
N GLU A 152 -1.06 16.11 6.39
CA GLU A 152 0.04 16.90 5.79
C GLU A 152 1.43 16.42 6.22
N GLY A 153 1.50 15.57 7.25
CA GLY A 153 2.73 15.02 7.81
C GLY A 153 2.44 14.13 9.02
N PRO A 154 3.48 13.78 9.81
CA PRO A 154 3.30 12.95 11.00
C PRO A 154 2.27 13.53 11.97
N ILE A 155 1.26 12.74 12.36
CA ILE A 155 0.27 13.11 13.39
C ILE A 155 0.95 13.17 14.76
N CYS A 156 1.90 12.27 14.99
CA CYS A 156 2.73 12.22 16.18
C CYS A 156 4.16 11.81 15.82
N VAL A 157 5.14 12.37 16.52
CA VAL A 157 6.59 12.17 16.35
C VAL A 157 7.14 11.30 17.46
#